data_AF-A0A959U9B2-F1
#
_entry.id   AF-A0A959U9B2-F1
#
_cell.length_a   1.000
_cell.length_b   1.000
_cell.length_c   1.000
_cell.angle_alpha   90.00
_cell.angle_beta   90.00
_cell.angle_gamma   90.00
#
_symmetry.space_group_name_H-M   'P 1'
#
loop_
_entity.id
_entity.type
_entity.pdbx_description
1 polymer ?
#
loop_
_entity_poly.entity_id
_entity_poly.type
_entity_poly.pdbx_seq_one_letter_code
_entity_poly.pdbx_strand_id
1 'polypeptide(L)'
;WKNRKKEVELPLFNSYLFCNFDYKDRFDVLQTHGIIKIINFKGIPAVVPEWQIEALRTMLANPESLRMENYFRQGDLVEVMSGPFRGLKGTVANIKGESRLIVTIEGIMQTLSVEMDKSYLEIRESEAVY
;
A
#
# COMPACT_ATOMS: atom_id res chain seq x y z
N TRP A 1 -14.46 -31.93 20.11
CA TRP A 1 -14.15 -31.31 18.80
C TRP A 1 -12.88 -30.48 18.99
N LYS A 2 -11.72 -30.93 18.48
CA LYS A 2 -10.43 -30.23 18.70
C LYS A 2 -10.21 -29.22 17.57
N ASN A 3 -9.88 -27.98 17.95
CA ASN A 3 -9.35 -26.92 17.08
C ASN A 3 -8.32 -27.51 16.09
N ARG A 4 -8.66 -27.57 14.80
CA ARG A 4 -7.65 -27.71 13.74
C ARG A 4 -7.31 -26.32 13.24
N LYS A 5 -6.07 -25.88 13.46
CA LYS A 5 -5.47 -24.84 12.62
C LYS A 5 -5.25 -25.48 11.26
N LYS A 6 -5.86 -24.91 10.22
CA LYS A 6 -5.68 -25.34 8.84
C LYS A 6 -4.79 -24.30 8.17
N GLU A 7 -3.69 -24.77 7.60
CA GLU A 7 -2.87 -23.96 6.71
C GLU A 7 -3.65 -23.73 5.42
N VAL A 8 -3.78 -22.46 5.04
CA VAL A 8 -4.53 -22.04 3.85
C VAL A 8 -3.62 -21.17 3.01
N GLU A 9 -3.55 -21.45 1.72
CA GLU A 9 -2.86 -20.60 0.77
C GLU A 9 -3.76 -19.40 0.44
N LEU A 10 -3.23 -18.20 0.68
CA LEU A 10 -3.87 -16.94 0.33
C LEU A 10 -3.00 -16.20 -0.69
N PRO A 11 -3.58 -15.51 -1.67
CA PRO A 11 -2.79 -14.75 -2.63
C PRO A 11 -2.13 -13.56 -1.93
N LEU A 12 -0.86 -13.30 -2.27
CA LEU A 12 -0.11 -12.17 -1.73
C LEU A 12 -0.81 -10.83 -2.02
N PHE A 13 -1.39 -10.71 -3.21
CA PHE A 13 -2.19 -9.57 -3.63
C PHE A 13 -3.66 -9.99 -3.81
N ASN A 14 -4.45 -9.87 -2.74
CA ASN A 14 -5.87 -10.17 -2.78
C ASN A 14 -6.58 -9.34 -3.87
N SER A 15 -7.34 -10.02 -4.73
CA SER A 15 -8.13 -9.42 -5.84
C SER A 15 -7.31 -8.73 -6.95
N TYR A 16 -6.00 -8.98 -7.04
CA TYR A 16 -5.15 -8.52 -8.15
C TYR A 16 -4.52 -9.69 -8.90
N LEU A 17 -4.44 -9.55 -10.22
CA LEU A 17 -3.74 -10.47 -11.11
C LEU A 17 -2.79 -9.66 -11.97
N PHE A 18 -1.58 -10.20 -12.19
CA PHE A 18 -0.63 -9.68 -13.17
C PHE A 18 -0.80 -10.49 -14.45
N CYS A 19 -0.94 -9.80 -15.58
CA CYS A 19 -1.17 -10.42 -16.88
C CYS A 19 -0.23 -9.80 -17.91
N ASN A 20 0.31 -10.63 -18.79
CA ASN A 20 1.12 -10.22 -19.94
C ASN A 20 0.30 -10.48 -21.21
N PHE A 21 -0.11 -9.42 -21.89
CA PHE A 21 -0.95 -9.46 -23.10
C PHE A 21 -0.77 -8.16 -23.90
N ASP A 22 -1.08 -8.17 -25.20
CA ASP A 22 -1.18 -6.92 -25.99
C ASP A 22 -2.46 -6.19 -25.58
N TYR A 23 -2.35 -4.90 -25.24
CA TYR A 23 -3.50 -4.09 -24.80
C TYR A 23 -4.63 -3.99 -25.85
N LYS A 24 -4.35 -4.31 -27.13
CA LYS A 24 -5.39 -4.47 -28.15
C LYS A 24 -6.41 -5.55 -27.78
N ASP A 25 -5.97 -6.62 -27.13
CA ASP A 25 -6.76 -7.80 -26.78
C ASP A 25 -7.44 -7.67 -25.40
N ARG A 26 -7.45 -6.46 -24.83
CA ARG A 26 -8.00 -6.19 -23.49
C ARG A 26 -9.45 -6.61 -23.29
N PHE A 27 -10.25 -6.64 -24.35
CA PHE A 27 -11.65 -7.04 -24.24
C PHE A 27 -11.79 -8.53 -23.90
N ASP A 28 -10.92 -9.38 -24.43
CA ASP A 28 -10.90 -10.80 -24.13
C ASP A 28 -10.56 -11.04 -22.64
N VAL A 29 -9.61 -10.27 -22.11
CA VAL A 29 -9.25 -10.27 -20.68
C VAL A 29 -10.43 -9.83 -19.83
N LEU A 30 -11.11 -8.73 -20.20
CA LEU A 30 -12.25 -8.19 -19.45
C LEU A 30 -13.51 -9.08 -19.51
N GLN A 31 -13.66 -9.90 -20.56
CA GLN A 31 -14.76 -10.86 -20.68
C GLN A 31 -14.55 -12.14 -19.86
N THR A 32 -13.33 -12.35 -19.32
CA THR A 32 -13.03 -13.49 -18.47
C THR A 32 -13.79 -13.39 -17.15
N HIS A 33 -14.51 -14.45 -16.78
CA HIS A 33 -15.30 -14.48 -15.55
C HIS A 33 -14.43 -14.19 -14.31
N GLY A 34 -14.89 -13.29 -13.45
CA GLY A 34 -14.18 -12.87 -12.24
C GLY A 34 -13.23 -11.67 -12.44
N ILE A 35 -12.97 -11.24 -13.68
CA ILE A 35 -12.23 -10.00 -13.95
C ILE A 35 -13.17 -8.81 -13.87
N ILE A 36 -12.86 -7.87 -12.98
CA ILE A 36 -13.71 -6.67 -12.76
C ILE A 36 -13.23 -5.50 -13.62
N LYS A 37 -11.91 -5.25 -13.66
CA LYS A 37 -11.32 -4.13 -14.40
C LYS A 37 -9.83 -4.31 -14.62
N ILE A 38 -9.30 -3.64 -15.64
CA ILE A 38 -7.88 -3.36 -15.78
C ILE A 38 -7.58 -2.05 -15.05
N ILE A 39 -6.60 -2.09 -14.13
CA ILE A 39 -6.21 -0.91 -13.35
C ILE A 39 -5.64 0.15 -14.29
N ASN A 40 -6.09 1.39 -14.12
CA ASN A 40 -5.62 2.54 -14.87
C ASN A 40 -5.55 3.77 -13.97
N PHE A 41 -4.68 4.71 -14.33
CA PHE A 41 -4.52 5.99 -13.68
C PHE A 41 -4.72 7.09 -14.72
N LYS A 42 -5.72 7.96 -14.51
CA LYS A 42 -6.09 9.02 -15.47
C LYS A 42 -6.32 8.49 -16.90
N GLY A 43 -6.94 7.32 -17.01
CA GLY A 43 -7.23 6.66 -18.29
C GLY A 43 -6.05 5.92 -18.93
N ILE A 44 -4.86 5.95 -18.30
CA ILE A 44 -3.67 5.23 -18.78
C ILE A 44 -3.56 3.90 -18.03
N PRO A 45 -3.49 2.74 -18.71
CA PRO A 45 -3.37 1.45 -18.05
C PRO A 45 -2.10 1.37 -17.21
N ALA A 46 -2.21 0.77 -16.03
CA ALA A 46 -1.07 0.56 -15.15
C ALA A 46 -0.18 -0.55 -15.73
N VAL A 47 1.02 -0.19 -16.17
CA VAL A 47 2.02 -1.14 -16.67
C VAL A 47 3.00 -1.45 -15.55
N VAL A 48 3.15 -2.73 -15.25
CA VAL A 48 4.16 -3.23 -14.31
C VAL A 48 5.42 -3.57 -15.11
N PRO A 49 6.56 -2.91 -14.86
CA PRO A 49 7.81 -3.24 -15.54
C PRO A 49 8.24 -4.70 -15.32
N GLU A 50 8.81 -5.32 -16.35
CA GLU A 50 9.22 -6.74 -16.31
C GLU A 50 10.16 -7.04 -15.14
N TRP A 51 11.11 -6.14 -14.84
CA TRP A 51 12.03 -6.33 -13.72
C TRP A 51 11.33 -6.41 -12.35
N GLN A 52 10.15 -5.78 -12.20
CA GLN A 52 9.34 -5.90 -10.97
C GLN A 52 8.66 -7.26 -10.88
N ILE A 53 8.20 -7.80 -12.02
CA ILE A 53 7.64 -9.16 -12.09
C ILE A 53 8.73 -10.18 -11.75
N GLU A 54 9.95 -10.02 -12.27
CA GLU A 54 11.09 -10.88 -11.94
C GLU A 54 11.51 -10.77 -10.47
N ALA A 55 11.50 -9.56 -9.91
CA ALA A 55 11.73 -9.36 -8.47
C ALA A 55 10.67 -10.08 -7.63
N LEU A 56 9.37 -9.95 -7.98
CA LEU A 56 8.28 -10.66 -7.31
C LEU A 56 8.45 -12.19 -7.41
N ARG A 57 8.80 -12.73 -8.58
CA ARG A 57 9.08 -14.16 -8.76
C ARG A 57 10.22 -14.63 -7.84
N THR A 58 11.30 -13.86 -7.77
CA THR A 58 12.45 -14.16 -6.89
C THR A 58 12.06 -14.12 -5.41
N MET A 59 11.29 -13.11 -5.00
CA MET A 59 10.81 -12.95 -3.63
C MET A 59 9.90 -14.10 -3.20
N LEU A 60 9.02 -14.56 -4.10
CA LEU A 60 8.11 -15.68 -3.85
C LEU A 60 8.83 -17.03 -3.67
N ALA A 61 10.12 -17.14 -4.02
CA ALA A 61 10.91 -18.34 -3.73
C ALA A 61 11.21 -18.50 -2.21
N ASN A 62 11.06 -17.45 -1.41
CA ASN A 62 11.24 -17.47 0.05
C ASN A 62 10.05 -16.80 0.78
N PRO A 63 8.84 -17.39 0.72
CA PRO A 63 7.60 -16.74 1.13
C PRO A 63 7.54 -16.44 2.63
N GLU A 64 8.24 -17.21 3.47
CA GLU A 64 8.28 -17.00 4.93
C GLU A 64 8.87 -15.64 5.32
N SER A 65 9.67 -15.04 4.44
CA SER A 65 10.28 -13.72 4.64
C SER A 65 9.40 -12.56 4.15
N LEU A 66 8.31 -12.85 3.41
CA LEU A 66 7.50 -11.83 2.78
C LEU A 66 6.46 -11.27 3.74
N ARG A 67 6.40 -9.94 3.79
CA ARG A 67 5.35 -9.20 4.47
C ARG A 67 4.83 -8.12 3.54
N MET A 68 3.52 -8.00 3.47
CA MET A 68 2.87 -6.86 2.81
C MET A 68 2.94 -5.68 3.77
N GLU A 69 3.59 -4.62 3.32
CA GLU A 69 3.67 -3.36 4.07
C GLU A 69 2.67 -2.35 3.51
N ASN A 70 2.20 -1.46 4.38
CA ASN A 70 1.40 -0.33 3.95
C ASN A 70 2.24 0.60 3.07
N TYR A 71 1.67 0.98 1.92
CA TYR A 71 2.31 1.92 1.01
C TYR A 71 1.88 3.35 1.34
N PHE A 72 2.83 4.17 1.77
CA PHE A 72 2.64 5.59 2.08
C PHE A 72 3.30 6.47 1.02
N ARG A 73 2.59 7.52 0.60
CA ARG A 73 3.10 8.59 -0.23
C ARG A 73 3.37 9.84 0.61
N GLN A 74 4.30 10.66 0.14
CA GLN A 74 4.44 12.00 0.67
C GLN A 74 3.12 12.76 0.51
N GLY A 75 2.66 13.40 1.58
CA GLY A 75 1.38 14.10 1.62
C GLY A 75 0.22 13.26 2.18
N ASP A 76 0.39 11.96 2.41
CA ASP A 76 -0.67 11.14 3.00
C ASP A 76 -0.95 11.57 4.45
N LEU A 77 -2.23 11.75 4.77
CA LEU A 77 -2.69 11.94 6.14
C LEU A 77 -2.68 10.59 6.85
N VAL A 78 -2.02 10.53 8.00
CA VAL A 78 -1.85 9.30 8.76
C VAL A 78 -2.08 9.53 10.25
N GLU A 79 -2.45 8.46 10.94
CA GLU A 79 -2.51 8.41 12.41
C GLU A 79 -1.53 7.37 12.93
N VAL A 80 -0.89 7.68 14.06
CA VAL A 80 0.00 6.74 14.75
C VAL A 80 -0.83 5.77 15.59
N MET A 81 -0.73 4.48 15.29
CA MET A 81 -1.57 3.46 15.93
C MET A 81 -0.91 2.81 17.16
N SER A 82 0.40 2.95 17.32
CA SER A 82 1.16 2.33 18.42
C SER A 82 2.45 3.09 18.75
N GLY A 83 3.04 2.80 19.92
CA GLY A 83 4.22 3.52 20.43
C GLY A 83 3.88 4.79 21.23
N PRO A 84 4.89 5.58 21.64
CA PRO A 84 4.72 6.75 22.52
C PRO A 84 3.91 7.88 21.89
N PHE A 85 3.77 7.88 20.56
CA PHE A 85 3.06 8.89 19.79
C PHE A 85 1.66 8.44 19.35
N ARG A 86 1.15 7.33 19.89
CA ARG A 86 -0.17 6.79 19.54
C ARG A 86 -1.28 7.85 19.67
N GLY A 87 -2.13 7.94 18.64
CA GLY A 87 -3.24 8.88 18.53
C GLY A 87 -2.87 10.23 17.90
N LEU A 88 -1.57 10.49 17.64
CA LEU A 88 -1.17 11.66 16.88
C LEU A 88 -1.50 11.50 15.40
N LYS A 89 -2.08 12.55 14.83
CA LYS A 89 -2.36 12.68 13.40
C LYS A 89 -1.34 13.60 12.76
N GLY A 90 -1.00 13.32 11.52
CA GLY A 90 -0.05 14.12 10.78
C GLY A 90 -0.01 13.76 9.31
N THR A 91 0.97 14.33 8.62
CA THR A 91 1.21 14.08 7.20
C THR A 91 2.55 13.40 7.01
N VAL A 92 2.61 12.41 6.13
CA VAL A 92 3.87 11.76 5.75
C VAL A 92 4.71 12.73 4.93
N ALA A 93 5.97 12.94 5.33
CA ALA A 93 6.96 13.65 4.52
C ALA A 93 8.20 12.80 4.32
N ASN A 94 8.85 12.99 3.17
CA ASN A 94 10.16 12.43 2.92
C ASN A 94 11.18 13.57 3.04
N ILE A 95 12.07 13.48 4.03
CA ILE A 95 13.13 14.46 4.25
C ILE A 95 14.45 13.71 4.19
N LYS A 96 15.28 14.03 3.19
CA LYS A 96 16.61 13.41 2.96
C LYS A 96 16.59 11.88 2.77
N GLY A 97 15.50 11.32 2.26
CA GLY A 97 15.38 9.87 2.00
C GLY A 97 14.76 9.08 3.15
N GLU A 98 14.58 9.71 4.33
CA GLU A 98 13.91 9.11 5.48
C GLU A 98 12.42 9.45 5.48
N SER A 99 11.59 8.45 5.78
CA SER A 99 10.15 8.67 6.00
C SER A 99 9.96 9.27 7.40
N ARG A 100 9.38 10.48 7.46
CA ARG A 100 9.11 11.19 8.71
C ARG A 100 7.62 11.50 8.81
N LEU A 101 7.08 11.38 10.02
CA LEU A 101 5.76 11.90 10.33
C LEU A 101 5.89 13.38 10.68
N ILE A 102 5.16 14.23 9.97
CA ILE A 102 5.04 15.64 10.30
C ILE A 102 3.75 15.87 11.07
N VAL A 103 3.87 16.40 12.28
CA VAL A 103 2.74 16.82 13.11
C VAL A 103 2.79 18.34 13.23
N THR A 104 1.74 19.01 12.75
CA THR A 104 1.58 20.45 12.90
C THR A 104 0.64 20.74 14.06
N ILE A 105 1.09 21.55 15.02
CA ILE A 105 0.29 22.04 16.13
C ILE A 105 -0.26 23.41 15.71
N GLU A 106 -1.48 23.44 15.19
CA GLU A 106 -2.09 24.64 14.60
C GLU A 106 -2.18 25.81 15.58
N GLY A 107 -2.53 25.56 16.84
CA GLY A 107 -2.70 26.59 17.87
C GLY A 107 -1.45 27.42 18.17
N ILE A 108 -0.27 26.94 17.78
CA ILE A 108 0.99 27.68 17.92
C ILE A 108 1.77 27.78 16.60
N MET A 109 1.17 27.36 15.48
CA MET A 109 1.78 27.34 14.15
C MET A 109 3.18 26.69 14.11
N GLN A 110 3.42 25.68 14.96
CA GLN A 110 4.69 24.95 15.00
C GLN A 110 4.53 23.56 14.42
N THR A 111 5.60 23.07 13.81
CA THR A 111 5.62 21.77 13.14
C THR A 111 6.79 20.96 13.67
N LEU A 112 6.50 19.72 14.07
CA LEU A 112 7.47 18.75 14.54
C LEU A 112 7.58 17.63 13.52
N SER A 113 8.80 17.11 13.30
CA SER A 113 9.00 15.92 12.47
C SER A 113 9.68 14.83 13.29
N VAL A 114 9.09 13.64 13.26
CA VAL A 114 9.63 12.46 13.95
C VAL A 114 9.95 11.40 12.92
N GLU A 115 11.14 10.82 13.03
CA GLU A 115 11.51 9.64 12.26
C GLU A 115 10.80 8.43 12.85
N MET A 116 10.07 7.69 12.03
CA MET A 116 9.25 6.59 12.50
C MET A 116 9.24 5.46 11.47
N ASP A 117 9.18 4.23 11.97
CA ASP A 117 8.95 3.07 11.13
C ASP A 117 7.53 3.10 10.54
N LYS A 118 7.38 2.69 9.28
CA LYS A 118 6.11 2.70 8.55
C LYS A 118 5.06 1.78 9.16
N SER A 119 5.47 0.76 9.91
CA SER A 119 4.57 -0.17 10.61
C SER A 119 3.71 0.49 11.68
N TYR A 120 4.08 1.68 12.17
CA TYR A 120 3.30 2.42 13.17
C TYR A 120 2.16 3.28 12.59
N LEU A 121 2.12 3.42 11.27
CA LEU A 121 1.25 4.39 10.59
C LEU A 121 0.05 3.69 9.94
N GLU A 122 -1.08 4.38 9.91
CA GLU A 122 -2.28 3.97 9.16
C GLU A 122 -2.85 5.17 8.40
N ILE A 123 -3.24 4.97 7.14
CA ILE A 123 -3.78 6.02 6.27
C ILE A 123 -5.16 6.43 6.77
N ARG A 124 -5.42 7.74 6.85
CA ARG A 124 -6.76 8.28 7.07
C ARG A 124 -7.27 9.01 5.84
N GLU A 125 -8.47 8.64 5.39
CA GLU A 125 -9.22 9.46 4.45
C GLU A 125 -9.61 10.78 5.14
N SER A 126 -9.38 11.90 4.45
CA SER A 126 -9.85 13.20 4.93
C SER A 126 -11.37 13.21 4.83
N GLU A 127 -12.08 13.29 5.95
CA GLU A 127 -13.46 13.78 5.94
C GLU A 127 -13.41 15.21 5.41
N ALA A 128 -13.78 15.38 4.14
CA ALA A 128 -14.02 16.70 3.58
C ALA A 128 -15.17 17.33 4.37
N VAL A 129 -14.83 18.22 5.28
CA VAL A 129 -15.80 19.13 5.89
C VAL A 129 -16.24 20.06 4.76
N TYR A 130 -17.49 19.85 4.29
CA TYR A 130 -18.16 20.68 3.29
C TYR A 130 -18.29 22.13 3.73
#